data_AF-A0A534A535-F1
#
_entry.id   AF-A0A534A535-F1
#
_cell.length_a   1.000
_cell.length_b   1.000
_cell.length_c   1.000
_cell.angle_alpha   90.00
_cell.angle_beta   90.00
_cell.angle_gamma   90.00
#
_symmetry.space_group_name_H-M   'P 1'
#
loop_
_entity.id
_entity.type
_entity.pdbx_description
1 polymer ?
#
loop_
_entity_poly.entity_id
_entity_poly.type
_entity_poly.pdbx_seq_one_letter_code
_entity_poly.pdbx_strand_id
1 'polypeptide(L)'
;MDEIWGQPLHPPSIFCVNRNEPRDGDAARADCPSRPFRASLPILTISRLLPVPTSHRFAAPRPQLPLRLLPALLMLALADSVSAQSETGVITLAPSPVCPVGVVRCPKPVDQFARCKRNDLLDFFTPGLPPAGDRSKAQTTADADKVTRTDTTHDLLEGDVRMQRLDALLRADVVTYNSATTDYVANGHVRYQDAGMPMSADHAHGTTTPQSTYLDNVRYQMLDKRGNGVAATANETDPDHSAMTLGTFSTCDPSERQWELRANDMQIDKIKNEGRGHGVTMAYQGVPFFWFPYLAWPLDSERQSGFLAPSIGYSDKRGLKVGIPYYFDLAPNYDATLKATEFTKRGPMLGGEFRYLSNWDKLQFDFSWLPHDDESTHSNRGFVRLQDTATFSPNWGANVDIHHVSDNQYLHDFGDNFLTTAVSLLQSTASVNGHGDWWRTSIGGDTWQVTDPSLEPFCATPGVPLSKCTAPFVFKPYTRLPRLTFNAFEKVGGLELGLDSEFVNFHR
;
A
#
# COMPACT_ATOMS: atom_id res chain seq x y z
N MET A 1 9.29 -15.07 13.09
CA MET A 1 9.14 -14.19 11.92
C MET A 1 7.87 -13.34 11.99
N ASP A 2 7.24 -13.25 13.16
CA ASP A 2 6.25 -12.23 13.52
C ASP A 2 6.64 -11.69 14.89
N GLU A 3 7.20 -10.48 14.92
CA GLU A 3 7.21 -9.54 16.04
C GLU A 3 8.10 -8.35 15.66
N ILE A 4 7.82 -7.19 16.24
CA ILE A 4 8.50 -5.88 16.05
C ILE A 4 7.88 -5.01 14.94
N TRP A 5 6.57 -4.73 15.06
CA TRP A 5 6.05 -3.37 14.91
C TRP A 5 5.08 -3.12 16.07
N GLY A 6 5.31 -2.06 16.85
CA GLY A 6 4.85 -1.93 18.24
C GLY A 6 3.34 -1.88 18.48
N GLN A 7 2.94 -2.43 19.63
CA GLN A 7 1.64 -2.20 20.29
C GLN A 7 1.85 -1.65 21.71
N PRO A 8 0.96 -0.79 22.24
CA PRO A 8 0.94 -0.46 23.66
C PRO A 8 -0.03 -1.39 24.44
N LEU A 9 0.58 -2.15 25.35
CA LEU A 9 0.16 -2.54 26.71
C LEU A 9 -1.29 -3.00 27.00
N HIS A 10 -1.43 -4.28 27.38
CA HIS A 10 -2.22 -4.67 28.58
C HIS A 10 -1.73 -6.03 29.19
N PRO A 11 -2.00 -6.28 30.50
CA PRO A 11 -1.21 -7.13 31.41
C PRO A 11 -1.68 -8.61 31.49
N PRO A 12 -1.01 -9.49 32.27
CA PRO A 12 -0.80 -10.90 31.89
C PRO A 12 -1.85 -11.86 32.46
N SER A 13 -2.14 -12.92 31.71
CA SER A 13 -2.82 -14.12 32.19
C SER A 13 -1.94 -15.35 31.97
N ILE A 14 -1.25 -15.71 33.05
CA ILE A 14 -0.97 -17.04 33.63
C ILE A 14 -0.98 -18.25 32.66
N PHE A 15 0.19 -18.86 32.55
CA PHE A 15 0.46 -20.19 32.00
C PHE A 15 -0.25 -21.31 32.76
N CYS A 16 -0.86 -22.24 32.01
CA CYS A 16 -0.97 -23.64 32.43
C CYS A 16 -0.18 -24.51 31.45
N VAL A 17 0.88 -25.12 31.97
CA VAL A 17 1.68 -26.18 31.32
C VAL A 17 0.90 -27.47 31.40
N ASN A 18 0.90 -28.27 30.32
CA ASN A 18 0.84 -29.71 30.51
C ASN A 18 1.77 -30.44 29.53
N ARG A 19 2.75 -31.13 30.12
CA ARG A 19 3.55 -32.19 29.52
C ARG A 19 2.65 -33.40 29.27
N ASN A 20 2.83 -34.07 28.14
CA ASN A 20 3.23 -35.48 28.13
C ASN A 20 3.54 -35.95 26.70
N GLU A 21 4.67 -36.62 26.60
CA GLU A 21 5.20 -37.36 25.45
C GLU A 21 5.02 -38.88 25.77
N PRO A 22 5.51 -39.82 24.95
CA PRO A 22 4.86 -40.45 23.80
C PRO A 22 4.58 -41.97 24.01
N ARG A 23 3.88 -42.64 23.07
CA ARG A 23 3.99 -44.09 22.85
C ARG A 23 3.78 -44.49 21.39
N ASP A 24 4.82 -45.14 20.85
CA ASP A 24 4.90 -46.32 19.98
C ASP A 24 3.84 -46.61 18.91
N GLY A 25 4.33 -47.03 17.73
CA GLY A 25 3.71 -48.14 16.99
C GLY A 25 3.74 -48.06 15.47
N ASP A 26 4.72 -48.75 14.88
CA ASP A 26 4.65 -49.55 13.64
C ASP A 26 4.40 -48.91 12.25
N ALA A 27 5.51 -48.87 11.51
CA ALA A 27 5.75 -49.59 10.25
C ALA A 27 4.61 -49.69 9.20
N ALA A 28 4.81 -48.99 8.07
CA ALA A 28 4.47 -49.52 6.75
C ALA A 28 5.39 -48.95 5.65
N ARG A 29 6.02 -49.87 4.92
CA ARG A 29 6.79 -49.68 3.68
C ARG A 29 5.88 -49.16 2.55
N ALA A 30 6.39 -48.25 1.73
CA ALA A 30 6.11 -48.22 0.29
C ALA A 30 7.26 -47.54 -0.47
N ASP A 31 7.92 -48.34 -1.30
CA ASP A 31 8.92 -47.95 -2.30
C ASP A 31 8.32 -46.96 -3.33
N CYS A 32 9.11 -45.96 -3.72
CA CYS A 32 8.89 -45.16 -4.92
C CYS A 32 10.10 -45.34 -5.85
N PRO A 33 9.94 -45.84 -7.08
CA PRO A 33 11.04 -45.85 -8.04
C PRO A 33 11.12 -44.52 -8.78
N SER A 34 12.36 -44.08 -8.92
CA SER A 34 12.82 -43.04 -9.82
C SER A 34 12.72 -43.49 -11.29
N ARG A 35 12.44 -42.56 -12.22
CA ARG A 35 13.30 -42.23 -13.39
C ARG A 35 12.65 -41.22 -14.36
N PRO A 36 13.46 -40.56 -15.21
CA PRO A 36 13.22 -39.23 -15.74
C PRO A 36 12.68 -39.22 -17.18
N PHE A 37 12.12 -38.09 -17.60
CA PHE A 37 11.95 -37.78 -19.02
C PHE A 37 12.85 -36.62 -19.43
N ARG A 38 13.63 -36.86 -20.48
CA ARG A 38 14.55 -35.94 -21.17
C ARG A 38 13.96 -35.66 -22.56
N ALA A 39 14.39 -34.53 -23.12
CA ALA A 39 14.35 -34.13 -24.54
C ALA A 39 12.98 -33.62 -25.04
N SER A 40 12.87 -32.62 -25.91
CA SER A 40 13.85 -31.90 -26.73
C SER A 40 13.17 -30.69 -27.39
N LEU A 41 13.91 -29.60 -27.55
CA LEU A 41 13.62 -28.49 -28.48
C LEU A 41 13.60 -28.98 -29.94
N PRO A 42 13.00 -28.20 -30.85
CA PRO A 42 13.82 -27.75 -31.97
C PRO A 42 13.78 -26.24 -32.19
N ILE A 43 14.96 -25.77 -32.56
CA ILE A 43 15.32 -24.50 -33.18
C ILE A 43 14.81 -24.52 -34.64
N LEU A 44 14.32 -23.39 -35.13
CA LEU A 44 14.36 -23.10 -36.57
C LEU A 44 14.70 -21.61 -36.82
N THR A 45 15.61 -21.45 -37.76
CA THR A 45 16.50 -20.33 -37.98
C THR A 45 16.05 -19.56 -39.24
N ILE A 46 16.03 -18.23 -39.14
CA ILE A 46 16.45 -17.19 -40.12
C ILE A 46 16.33 -17.49 -41.63
N SER A 47 15.64 -16.62 -42.39
CA SER A 47 16.24 -15.91 -43.55
C SER A 47 15.38 -14.82 -44.24
N ARG A 48 15.95 -13.60 -44.25
CA ARG A 48 16.17 -12.62 -45.34
C ARG A 48 15.01 -12.04 -46.20
N LEU A 49 14.72 -10.76 -45.93
CA LEU A 49 14.99 -9.53 -46.73
C LEU A 49 14.64 -9.39 -48.25
N LEU A 50 13.86 -8.31 -48.50
CA LEU A 50 13.85 -7.31 -49.60
C LEU A 50 13.20 -7.70 -50.97
N PRO A 51 12.71 -6.74 -51.82
CA PRO A 51 12.87 -5.27 -51.78
C PRO A 51 11.58 -4.41 -52.01
N VAL A 52 11.79 -3.10 -51.86
CA VAL A 52 10.97 -1.92 -52.17
C VAL A 52 10.73 -1.73 -53.68
N PRO A 53 9.66 -1.01 -54.08
CA PRO A 53 9.81 -0.04 -55.16
C PRO A 53 9.31 1.37 -54.78
N THR A 54 10.19 2.33 -55.05
CA THR A 54 9.98 3.77 -55.14
C THR A 54 9.33 4.16 -56.47
N SER A 55 8.42 5.14 -56.47
CA SER A 55 8.46 6.23 -57.46
C SER A 55 7.66 7.47 -56.99
N HIS A 56 8.25 8.62 -57.33
CA HIS A 56 7.94 9.98 -56.90
C HIS A 56 6.78 10.63 -57.69
N ARG A 57 6.20 11.74 -57.19
CA ARG A 57 6.46 13.13 -57.66
C ARG A 57 5.52 14.19 -57.02
N PHE A 58 6.16 15.27 -56.50
CA PHE A 58 5.84 16.74 -56.52
C PHE A 58 4.39 17.24 -56.33
N ALA A 59 4.04 18.36 -55.65
CA ALA A 59 4.77 19.44 -54.93
C ALA A 59 3.74 20.32 -54.14
N ALA A 60 4.17 20.83 -52.97
CA ALA A 60 3.98 22.16 -52.29
C ALA A 60 2.72 23.07 -52.48
N PRO A 61 2.49 24.10 -51.63
CA PRO A 61 2.58 24.19 -50.16
C PRO A 61 1.42 24.99 -49.46
N ARG A 62 1.42 24.98 -48.11
CA ARG A 62 0.76 25.91 -47.12
C ARG A 62 -0.73 25.68 -46.74
N PRO A 63 -1.22 26.17 -45.57
CA PRO A 63 -0.53 26.76 -44.41
C PRO A 63 -0.79 26.03 -43.06
N GLN A 64 0.09 26.28 -42.10
CA GLN A 64 -0.05 25.89 -40.70
C GLN A 64 -1.07 26.79 -40.00
N LEU A 65 -2.07 26.19 -39.33
CA LEU A 65 -2.95 26.88 -38.39
C LEU A 65 -2.46 26.62 -36.95
N PRO A 66 -2.41 27.65 -36.09
CA PRO A 66 -1.96 27.50 -34.71
C PRO A 66 -3.08 26.92 -33.85
N LEU A 67 -2.83 25.77 -33.22
CA LEU A 67 -3.70 25.20 -32.20
C LEU A 67 -3.42 25.91 -30.85
N ARG A 68 -3.88 27.16 -30.75
CA ARG A 68 -4.10 27.86 -29.48
C ARG A 68 -5.60 28.10 -29.37
N LEU A 69 -6.24 27.49 -28.37
CA LEU A 69 -7.47 27.91 -27.66
C LEU A 69 -8.17 26.66 -27.11
N LEU A 70 -7.97 26.39 -25.82
CA LEU A 70 -8.82 25.64 -24.86
C LEU A 70 -7.92 25.35 -23.65
N PRO A 71 -7.83 26.27 -22.68
CA PRO A 71 -8.84 26.30 -21.62
C PRO A 71 -9.16 27.74 -21.16
N ALA A 72 -10.32 28.26 -21.55
CA ALA A 72 -10.86 29.53 -21.03
C ALA A 72 -12.27 29.34 -20.44
N LEU A 73 -12.62 28.12 -20.01
CA LEU A 73 -13.97 27.79 -19.53
C LEU A 73 -14.03 27.08 -18.17
N LEU A 74 -12.93 27.13 -17.40
CA LEU A 74 -12.91 26.67 -16.00
C LEU A 74 -12.50 27.79 -15.01
N MET A 75 -12.68 29.06 -15.40
CA MET A 75 -12.36 30.25 -14.59
C MET A 75 -13.57 31.17 -14.40
N LEU A 76 -14.80 30.63 -14.44
CA LEU A 76 -16.03 31.41 -14.24
C LEU A 76 -17.03 30.74 -13.26
N ALA A 77 -16.53 30.09 -12.21
CA ALA A 77 -17.37 29.56 -11.12
C ALA A 77 -16.79 29.81 -9.70
N LEU A 78 -15.91 30.80 -9.53
CA LEU A 78 -15.39 31.25 -8.23
C LEU A 78 -15.38 32.78 -8.09
N ALA A 79 -16.35 33.44 -8.72
CA ALA A 79 -16.60 34.86 -8.50
C ALA A 79 -18.02 35.01 -7.95
N ASP A 80 -18.22 34.63 -6.69
CA ASP A 80 -19.21 35.25 -5.82
C ASP A 80 -18.92 34.92 -4.35
N SER A 81 -19.06 35.95 -3.51
CA SER A 81 -18.88 36.00 -2.04
C SER A 81 -17.46 36.12 -1.47
N VAL A 82 -16.76 37.20 -1.81
CA VAL A 82 -15.92 37.90 -0.82
C VAL A 82 -16.84 38.79 0.01
N SER A 83 -17.13 38.34 1.22
CA SER A 83 -17.60 39.15 2.35
C SER A 83 -17.25 38.41 3.64
N ALA A 84 -15.97 38.12 3.86
CA ALA A 84 -15.51 37.64 5.16
C ALA A 84 -15.32 38.87 6.07
N GLN A 85 -16.31 39.12 6.94
CA GLN A 85 -16.15 39.98 8.10
C GLN A 85 -15.00 39.44 8.95
N SER A 86 -14.08 40.33 9.33
CA SER A 86 -13.03 40.04 10.30
C SER A 86 -13.65 39.92 11.69
N GLU A 87 -14.18 38.75 12.03
CA GLU A 87 -14.38 38.38 13.43
C GLU A 87 -13.06 37.82 13.95
N THR A 88 -12.42 38.55 14.86
CA THR A 88 -11.34 38.05 15.71
C THR A 88 -11.92 37.00 16.66
N GLY A 89 -12.17 35.80 16.13
CA GLY A 89 -12.49 34.62 16.91
C GLY A 89 -11.23 34.10 17.58
N VAL A 90 -11.14 34.27 18.89
CA VAL A 90 -10.16 33.58 19.73
C VAL A 90 -10.37 32.08 19.50
N ILE A 91 -9.39 31.40 18.89
CA ILE A 91 -9.38 29.94 18.83
C ILE A 91 -9.12 29.46 20.26
N THR A 92 -10.19 29.27 21.03
CA THR A 92 -10.13 28.45 22.25
C THR A 92 -9.88 27.02 21.80
N LEU A 93 -8.61 26.60 21.87
CA LEU A 93 -8.24 25.18 21.86
C LEU A 93 -9.04 24.52 22.98
N ALA A 94 -9.99 23.65 22.62
CA ALA A 94 -10.68 22.83 23.59
C ALA A 94 -9.63 22.05 24.40
N PRO A 95 -9.73 22.01 25.74
CA PRO A 95 -8.76 21.30 26.55
C PRO A 95 -8.73 19.83 26.12
N SER A 96 -7.52 19.34 25.82
CA SER A 96 -7.28 17.91 25.60
C SER A 96 -7.91 17.12 26.75
N PRO A 97 -8.59 15.99 26.50
CA PRO A 97 -9.21 15.21 27.55
C PRO A 97 -8.12 14.62 28.45
N VAL A 98 -7.79 15.32 29.53
CA VAL A 98 -6.89 14.84 30.57
C VAL A 98 -7.63 13.77 31.33
N CYS A 99 -7.05 12.58 31.36
CA CYS A 99 -7.61 11.47 32.11
C CYS A 99 -7.60 11.80 33.60
N PRO A 100 -8.75 11.75 34.32
CA PRO A 100 -8.79 12.05 35.74
C PRO A 100 -7.85 11.15 36.54
N VAL A 101 -7.18 11.70 37.54
CA VAL A 101 -6.30 10.90 38.42
C VAL A 101 -7.15 9.84 39.12
N GLY A 102 -6.82 8.55 38.94
CA GLY A 102 -7.51 7.43 39.58
C GLY A 102 -8.38 6.54 38.68
N VAL A 103 -8.53 6.86 37.37
CA VAL A 103 -9.22 5.94 36.43
C VAL A 103 -8.23 4.99 35.76
N VAL A 104 -8.49 3.68 35.87
CA VAL A 104 -7.66 2.60 35.30
C VAL A 104 -7.82 2.50 33.77
N ARG A 105 -8.93 2.99 33.22
CA ARG A 105 -9.17 3.12 31.78
C ARG A 105 -9.68 4.52 31.47
N CYS A 106 -8.88 5.29 30.74
CA CYS A 106 -9.33 6.58 30.21
C CYS A 106 -10.41 6.33 29.16
N PRO A 107 -11.59 6.99 29.25
CA PRO A 107 -12.52 6.98 28.14
C PRO A 107 -11.81 7.61 26.93
N LYS A 108 -11.62 6.81 25.88
CA LYS A 108 -11.03 7.29 24.64
C LYS A 108 -11.94 8.41 24.11
N PRO A 109 -11.43 9.62 23.85
CA PRO A 109 -12.26 10.67 23.28
C PRO A 109 -12.94 10.12 22.04
N VAL A 110 -14.26 10.29 21.98
CA VAL A 110 -15.03 9.97 20.78
C VAL A 110 -14.51 10.91 19.71
N ASP A 111 -13.94 10.37 18.65
CA ASP A 111 -13.49 11.16 17.51
C ASP A 111 -14.73 11.70 16.79
N GLN A 112 -15.14 12.92 17.18
CA GLN A 112 -16.28 13.60 16.58
C GLN A 112 -15.94 14.17 15.18
N PHE A 113 -14.66 14.17 14.79
CA PHE A 113 -14.20 14.66 13.49
C PHE A 113 -14.11 13.55 12.43
N ALA A 114 -14.15 12.28 12.84
CA ALA A 114 -14.25 11.14 11.94
C ALA A 114 -15.60 11.16 11.19
N ARG A 115 -15.63 11.84 10.04
CA ARG A 115 -16.77 11.86 9.11
C ARG A 115 -17.14 10.47 8.59
N CYS A 116 -16.17 9.55 8.58
CA CYS A 116 -16.35 8.15 8.19
C CYS A 116 -16.42 7.29 9.46
N LYS A 117 -17.63 7.14 10.01
CA LYS A 117 -17.86 6.35 11.23
C LYS A 117 -17.69 4.86 10.95
N ARG A 118 -17.30 4.10 11.98
CA ARG A 118 -17.30 2.64 11.93
C ARG A 118 -18.74 2.16 12.02
N ASN A 119 -19.15 1.34 11.05
CA ASN A 119 -20.48 0.72 11.01
C ASN A 119 -20.59 -0.40 12.06
N ASP A 120 -21.81 -0.60 12.57
CA ASP A 120 -22.24 -1.85 13.19
C ASP A 120 -22.56 -2.90 12.09
N LEU A 121 -22.90 -4.12 12.47
CA LEU A 121 -23.32 -5.14 11.49
C LEU A 121 -24.71 -4.77 10.93
N LEU A 122 -24.89 -4.91 9.62
CA LEU A 122 -26.15 -4.59 8.95
C LEU A 122 -27.29 -5.53 9.40
N ASP A 123 -28.52 -5.07 9.17
CA ASP A 123 -29.78 -5.67 9.61
C ASP A 123 -30.07 -7.08 9.07
N PHE A 124 -29.26 -7.52 8.11
CA PHE A 124 -29.32 -8.84 7.48
C PHE A 124 -28.21 -9.80 7.95
N PHE A 125 -27.36 -9.41 8.90
CA PHE A 125 -26.40 -10.33 9.53
C PHE A 125 -27.10 -11.37 10.43
N THR A 126 -26.63 -12.62 10.35
CA THR A 126 -27.08 -13.75 11.15
C THR A 126 -25.91 -14.31 11.97
N PRO A 127 -25.93 -14.22 13.31
CA PRO A 127 -24.87 -14.78 14.15
C PRO A 127 -24.93 -16.31 14.24
N GLY A 128 -23.79 -16.93 14.57
CA GLY A 128 -23.74 -18.35 14.95
C GLY A 128 -23.68 -19.36 13.81
N LEU A 129 -23.34 -18.94 12.60
CA LEU A 129 -23.06 -19.88 11.51
C LEU A 129 -21.79 -20.71 11.82
N PRO A 130 -21.73 -21.98 11.38
CA PRO A 130 -20.51 -22.77 11.41
C PRO A 130 -19.35 -22.04 10.72
N PRO A 131 -18.09 -22.32 11.10
CA PRO A 131 -16.92 -21.75 10.43
C PRO A 131 -16.82 -22.23 8.98
N ALA A 132 -16.08 -21.47 8.16
CA ALA A 132 -15.77 -21.84 6.78
C ALA A 132 -15.16 -23.24 6.69
N GLY A 133 -15.50 -23.98 5.63
CA GLY A 133 -14.97 -25.31 5.37
C GLY A 133 -15.43 -25.86 4.03
N ASP A 134 -15.22 -27.17 3.82
CA ASP A 134 -15.50 -27.82 2.54
C ASP A 134 -17.01 -28.06 2.33
N ARG A 135 -17.68 -27.09 1.70
CA ARG A 135 -19.12 -27.15 1.38
C ARG A 135 -19.47 -28.36 0.51
N SER A 136 -18.55 -28.87 -0.31
CA SER A 136 -18.82 -30.00 -1.21
C SER A 136 -19.17 -31.29 -0.45
N LYS A 137 -18.66 -31.43 0.78
CA LYS A 137 -18.90 -32.58 1.67
C LYS A 137 -20.07 -32.38 2.63
N ALA A 138 -20.60 -31.15 2.72
CA ALA A 138 -21.69 -30.82 3.62
C ALA A 138 -23.06 -31.15 3.00
N GLN A 139 -24.00 -31.59 3.85
CA GLN A 139 -25.41 -31.74 3.46
C GLN A 139 -26.12 -30.38 3.51
N THR A 140 -27.03 -30.17 2.56
CA THR A 140 -27.95 -29.02 2.60
C THR A 140 -29.16 -29.40 3.44
N THR A 141 -29.48 -28.57 4.41
CA THR A 141 -30.72 -28.65 5.20
C THR A 141 -31.65 -27.53 4.77
N ALA A 142 -32.95 -27.81 4.70
CA ALA A 142 -33.97 -26.83 4.34
C ALA A 142 -35.14 -26.95 5.33
N ASP A 143 -35.55 -25.81 5.89
CA ASP A 143 -36.64 -25.67 6.85
C ASP A 143 -37.55 -24.52 6.41
N ALA A 144 -38.86 -24.64 6.66
CA ALA A 144 -39.87 -23.64 6.33
C ALA A 144 -41.16 -23.93 7.12
N ASP A 145 -42.02 -22.91 7.28
CA ASP A 145 -43.32 -23.08 7.93
C ASP A 145 -44.22 -24.08 7.17
N LYS A 146 -44.11 -24.11 5.84
CA LYS A 146 -44.86 -25.01 4.97
C LYS A 146 -44.00 -25.49 3.80
N VAL A 147 -44.04 -26.81 3.56
CA VAL A 147 -43.39 -27.46 2.42
C VAL A 147 -44.44 -28.20 1.61
N THR A 148 -44.56 -27.86 0.32
CA THR A 148 -45.49 -28.47 -0.63
C THR A 148 -44.72 -29.01 -1.82
N ARG A 149 -44.79 -30.31 -2.08
CA ARG A 149 -44.24 -30.89 -3.30
C ARG A 149 -45.21 -30.66 -4.47
N THR A 150 -44.81 -29.87 -5.46
CA THR A 150 -45.68 -29.49 -6.60
C THR A 150 -45.68 -30.55 -7.70
N ASP A 151 -44.58 -31.26 -7.90
CA ASP A 151 -44.48 -32.43 -8.79
C ASP A 151 -43.43 -33.45 -8.29
N THR A 152 -42.95 -34.37 -9.14
CA THR A 152 -41.96 -35.39 -8.73
C THR A 152 -40.61 -34.84 -8.28
N THR A 153 -40.26 -33.62 -8.70
CA THR A 153 -38.93 -33.02 -8.51
C THR A 153 -38.94 -31.62 -7.92
N HIS A 154 -40.08 -30.92 -7.89
CA HIS A 154 -40.18 -29.54 -7.40
C HIS A 154 -40.84 -29.47 -6.02
N ASP A 155 -40.15 -28.80 -5.10
CA ASP A 155 -40.60 -28.45 -3.76
C ASP A 155 -40.83 -26.95 -3.66
N LEU A 156 -41.98 -26.55 -3.14
CA LEU A 156 -42.31 -25.18 -2.77
C LEU A 156 -42.24 -25.05 -1.24
N LEU A 157 -41.30 -24.24 -0.76
CA LEU A 157 -41.11 -23.90 0.64
C LEU A 157 -41.65 -22.49 0.87
N GLU A 158 -42.51 -22.31 1.86
CA GLU A 158 -43.19 -21.04 2.16
C GLU A 158 -43.09 -20.72 3.66
N GLY A 159 -42.80 -19.46 4.00
CA GLY A 159 -42.74 -18.94 5.36
C GLY A 159 -41.40 -19.20 6.05
N ASP A 160 -40.67 -18.12 6.36
CA ASP A 160 -39.31 -18.09 6.96
C ASP A 160 -38.42 -19.24 6.46
N VAL A 161 -38.29 -19.38 5.14
CA VAL A 161 -37.52 -20.45 4.55
C VAL A 161 -36.05 -20.28 4.92
N ARG A 162 -35.41 -21.34 5.38
CA ARG A 162 -33.99 -21.39 5.75
C ARG A 162 -33.34 -22.57 5.05
N MET A 163 -32.47 -22.30 4.09
CA MET A 163 -31.63 -23.31 3.44
C MET A 163 -30.19 -23.10 3.88
N GLN A 164 -29.62 -24.09 4.58
CA GLN A 164 -28.26 -24.00 5.11
C GLN A 164 -27.40 -25.16 4.63
N ARG A 165 -26.18 -24.82 4.18
CA ARG A 165 -25.11 -25.76 3.86
C ARG A 165 -23.81 -25.27 4.49
N LEU A 166 -23.38 -25.93 5.56
CA LEU A 166 -22.21 -25.54 6.35
C LEU A 166 -22.31 -24.07 6.82
N ASP A 167 -21.43 -23.20 6.36
CA ASP A 167 -21.34 -21.78 6.67
C ASP A 167 -22.25 -20.92 5.78
N ALA A 168 -22.81 -21.47 4.70
CA ALA A 168 -23.72 -20.75 3.80
C ALA A 168 -25.18 -20.92 4.24
N LEU A 169 -25.87 -19.81 4.49
CA LEU A 169 -27.28 -19.74 4.86
C LEU A 169 -28.03 -18.82 3.90
N LEU A 170 -29.06 -19.34 3.26
CA LEU A 170 -30.05 -18.60 2.48
C LEU A 170 -31.37 -18.54 3.25
N ARG A 171 -31.93 -17.34 3.38
CA ARG A 171 -33.26 -17.10 3.92
C ARG A 171 -34.13 -16.33 2.93
N ALA A 172 -35.41 -16.68 2.86
CA ALA A 172 -36.39 -15.99 2.02
C ALA A 172 -37.83 -16.28 2.49
N ASP A 173 -38.79 -15.55 1.93
CA ASP A 173 -40.21 -15.80 2.21
C ASP A 173 -40.72 -17.05 1.47
N VAL A 174 -40.26 -17.26 0.23
CA VAL A 174 -40.65 -18.39 -0.61
C VAL A 174 -39.44 -18.91 -1.37
N VAL A 175 -39.24 -20.23 -1.39
CA VAL A 175 -38.23 -20.89 -2.23
C VAL A 175 -38.86 -22.03 -3.03
N THR A 176 -38.63 -22.05 -4.33
CA THR A 176 -38.85 -23.25 -5.15
C THR A 176 -37.54 -23.99 -5.32
N TYR A 177 -37.50 -25.28 -5.04
CA TYR A 177 -36.32 -26.13 -5.12
C TYR A 177 -36.57 -27.33 -6.03
N ASN A 178 -35.67 -27.58 -6.98
CA ASN A 178 -35.70 -28.78 -7.83
C ASN A 178 -34.73 -29.83 -7.27
N SER A 179 -35.24 -30.95 -6.77
CA SER A 179 -34.43 -32.01 -6.19
C SER A 179 -33.60 -32.82 -7.19
N ALA A 180 -33.92 -32.76 -8.49
CA ALA A 180 -33.19 -33.48 -9.53
C ALA A 180 -32.00 -32.68 -10.07
N THR A 181 -32.15 -31.36 -10.25
CA THR A 181 -31.09 -30.47 -10.75
C THR A 181 -30.38 -29.69 -9.66
N THR A 182 -30.97 -29.63 -8.46
CA THR A 182 -30.56 -28.79 -7.32
C THR A 182 -30.76 -27.29 -7.52
N ASP A 183 -31.49 -26.90 -8.57
CA ASP A 183 -31.86 -25.52 -8.84
C ASP A 183 -32.76 -24.98 -7.72
N TYR A 184 -32.57 -23.73 -7.34
CA TYR A 184 -33.46 -23.02 -6.44
C TYR A 184 -33.78 -21.63 -6.94
N VAL A 185 -34.96 -21.14 -6.57
CA VAL A 185 -35.42 -19.78 -6.82
C VAL A 185 -36.02 -19.25 -5.53
N ALA A 186 -35.41 -18.22 -4.96
CA ALA A 186 -35.80 -17.59 -3.71
C ALA A 186 -36.34 -16.18 -3.94
N ASN A 187 -37.49 -15.88 -3.34
CA ASN A 187 -38.19 -14.61 -3.48
C ASN A 187 -38.65 -14.07 -2.12
N GLY A 188 -38.60 -12.75 -1.98
CA GLY A 188 -39.06 -12.04 -0.79
C GLY A 188 -38.02 -12.06 0.33
N HIS A 189 -37.60 -10.85 0.75
CA HIS A 189 -36.63 -10.63 1.83
C HIS A 189 -35.41 -11.56 1.77
N VAL A 190 -34.81 -11.73 0.58
CA VAL A 190 -33.72 -12.69 0.41
C VAL A 190 -32.51 -12.21 1.20
N ARG A 191 -32.02 -13.08 2.08
CA ARG A 191 -30.80 -12.87 2.86
C ARG A 191 -29.90 -14.06 2.67
N TYR A 192 -28.72 -13.82 2.13
CA TYR A 192 -27.67 -14.83 2.02
C TYR A 192 -26.53 -14.45 2.93
N GLN A 193 -25.94 -15.40 3.62
CA GLN A 193 -24.73 -15.15 4.38
C GLN A 193 -23.82 -16.37 4.31
N ASP A 194 -22.53 -16.10 4.13
CA ASP A 194 -21.49 -17.08 4.34
C ASP A 194 -20.47 -16.62 5.39
N ALA A 195 -19.37 -17.36 5.56
CA ALA A 195 -18.33 -17.00 6.53
C ALA A 195 -17.68 -15.62 6.27
N GLY A 196 -17.69 -15.12 5.03
CA GLY A 196 -17.02 -13.87 4.66
C GLY A 196 -17.96 -12.67 4.55
N MET A 197 -19.21 -12.88 4.14
CA MET A 197 -20.09 -11.77 3.76
C MET A 197 -21.59 -12.08 3.88
N PRO A 198 -22.34 -11.31 4.70
CA PRO A 198 -23.79 -11.22 4.59
C PRO A 198 -24.20 -10.34 3.39
N MET A 199 -25.32 -10.71 2.78
CA MET A 199 -25.95 -10.05 1.65
C MET A 199 -27.48 -10.03 1.82
N SER A 200 -28.12 -8.97 1.35
CA SER A 200 -29.57 -8.92 1.11
C SER A 200 -29.85 -8.65 -0.36
N ALA A 201 -30.89 -9.26 -0.91
CA ALA A 201 -31.29 -9.13 -2.31
C ALA A 201 -32.82 -9.16 -2.44
N ASP A 202 -33.33 -8.70 -3.58
CA ASP A 202 -34.76 -8.79 -3.90
C ASP A 202 -35.14 -10.19 -4.37
N HIS A 203 -34.25 -10.81 -5.15
CA HIS A 203 -34.41 -12.13 -5.76
C HIS A 203 -33.07 -12.88 -5.73
N ALA A 204 -33.14 -14.21 -5.59
CA ALA A 204 -31.99 -15.07 -5.83
C ALA A 204 -32.38 -16.33 -6.60
N HIS A 205 -31.47 -16.81 -7.43
CA HIS A 205 -31.58 -18.13 -8.04
C HIS A 205 -30.21 -18.77 -8.17
N GLY A 206 -30.15 -20.08 -8.28
CA GLY A 206 -28.88 -20.78 -8.40
C GLY A 206 -29.01 -22.27 -8.22
N THR A 207 -27.89 -22.93 -7.92
CA THR A 207 -27.80 -24.37 -7.70
C THR A 207 -27.13 -24.63 -6.37
N THR A 208 -27.55 -25.68 -5.65
CA THR A 208 -26.80 -26.11 -4.46
C THR A 208 -25.62 -27.00 -4.83
N THR A 209 -25.67 -27.77 -5.92
CA THR A 209 -24.58 -28.64 -6.39
C THR A 209 -24.46 -28.67 -7.93
N PRO A 210 -23.41 -28.07 -8.55
CA PRO A 210 -22.38 -27.24 -7.93
C PRO A 210 -22.99 -26.01 -7.27
N GLN A 211 -22.31 -25.43 -6.27
CA GLN A 211 -22.83 -24.22 -5.63
C GLN A 211 -22.67 -23.03 -6.59
N SER A 212 -23.78 -22.40 -6.95
CA SER A 212 -23.78 -21.10 -7.63
C SER A 212 -25.00 -20.31 -7.17
N THR A 213 -24.84 -19.00 -7.04
CA THR A 213 -25.87 -18.10 -6.52
C THR A 213 -25.84 -16.80 -7.32
N TYR A 214 -26.97 -16.45 -7.92
CA TYR A 214 -27.20 -15.16 -8.56
C TYR A 214 -28.20 -14.36 -7.74
N LEU A 215 -27.91 -13.08 -7.53
CA LEU A 215 -28.65 -12.16 -6.67
C LEU A 215 -28.91 -10.85 -7.42
N ASP A 216 -30.13 -10.32 -7.30
CA ASP A 216 -30.52 -9.01 -7.87
C ASP A 216 -30.69 -7.94 -6.77
N ASN A 217 -30.28 -6.70 -7.07
CA ASN A 217 -30.36 -5.54 -6.17
C ASN A 217 -29.71 -5.80 -4.80
N VAL A 218 -28.42 -6.11 -4.84
CA VAL A 218 -27.67 -6.62 -3.70
C VAL A 218 -27.24 -5.48 -2.79
N ARG A 219 -27.36 -5.67 -1.48
CA ARG A 219 -26.61 -4.94 -0.44
C ARG A 219 -25.70 -5.95 0.25
N TYR A 220 -24.45 -5.61 0.49
CA TYR A 220 -23.47 -6.51 1.10
C TYR A 220 -22.61 -5.80 2.14
N GLN A 221 -22.04 -6.59 3.06
CA GLN A 221 -21.05 -6.12 4.03
C GLN A 221 -20.02 -7.21 4.30
N MET A 222 -18.74 -6.86 4.30
CA MET A 222 -17.66 -7.79 4.66
C MET A 222 -17.61 -8.00 6.18
N LEU A 223 -17.38 -9.24 6.62
CA LEU A 223 -17.29 -9.59 8.05
C LEU A 223 -15.87 -9.45 8.60
N ASP A 224 -14.87 -9.91 7.85
CA ASP A 224 -13.47 -9.93 8.32
C ASP A 224 -12.78 -8.57 8.23
N LYS A 225 -13.29 -7.70 7.36
CA LYS A 225 -12.73 -6.38 7.07
C LYS A 225 -13.83 -5.32 7.01
N ARG A 226 -13.45 -4.06 7.13
CA ARG A 226 -14.38 -2.96 6.84
C ARG A 226 -14.62 -2.92 5.33
N GLY A 227 -15.89 -2.98 4.95
CA GLY A 227 -16.30 -2.85 3.56
C GLY A 227 -17.79 -3.13 3.43
N ASN A 228 -18.50 -2.32 2.67
CA ASN A 228 -19.90 -2.54 2.34
C ASN A 228 -20.24 -1.86 1.01
N GLY A 229 -21.36 -2.25 0.43
CA GLY A 229 -21.76 -1.78 -0.88
C GLY A 229 -23.14 -2.20 -1.30
N VAL A 230 -23.55 -1.64 -2.43
CA VAL A 230 -24.67 -2.12 -3.25
C VAL A 230 -24.14 -2.62 -4.59
N ALA A 231 -24.88 -3.50 -5.25
CA ALA A 231 -24.65 -3.90 -6.64
C ALA A 231 -25.98 -4.16 -7.35
N ALA A 232 -26.04 -3.93 -8.66
CA ALA A 232 -27.24 -4.26 -9.43
C ALA A 232 -27.43 -5.78 -9.48
N THR A 233 -26.34 -6.51 -9.67
CA THR A 233 -26.33 -7.98 -9.63
C THR A 233 -25.07 -8.48 -8.93
N ALA A 234 -25.18 -9.63 -8.27
CA ALA A 234 -24.03 -10.40 -7.81
C ALA A 234 -24.18 -11.86 -8.25
N ASN A 235 -23.12 -12.43 -8.78
CA ASN A 235 -23.03 -13.81 -9.24
C ASN A 235 -21.86 -14.48 -8.53
N GLU A 236 -22.16 -15.39 -7.59
CA GLU A 236 -21.19 -16.34 -7.04
C GLU A 236 -21.17 -17.56 -7.96
N THR A 237 -20.13 -17.68 -8.79
CA THR A 237 -19.99 -18.80 -9.73
C THR A 237 -19.58 -20.08 -9.01
N ASP A 238 -18.86 -19.95 -7.90
CA ASP A 238 -18.42 -21.01 -6.99
C ASP A 238 -17.99 -20.39 -5.64
N PRO A 239 -17.61 -21.18 -4.61
CA PRO A 239 -17.23 -20.66 -3.30
C PRO A 239 -16.07 -19.64 -3.30
N ASP A 240 -15.22 -19.67 -4.33
CA ASP A 240 -13.99 -18.87 -4.42
C ASP A 240 -14.08 -17.71 -5.43
N HIS A 241 -15.05 -17.73 -6.35
CA HIS A 241 -15.20 -16.71 -7.38
C HIS A 241 -16.56 -16.02 -7.32
N SER A 242 -16.55 -14.68 -7.33
CA SER A 242 -17.76 -13.88 -7.45
C SER A 242 -17.56 -12.70 -8.39
N ALA A 243 -18.66 -12.28 -9.02
CA ALA A 243 -18.72 -11.13 -9.91
C ALA A 243 -19.91 -10.24 -9.53
N MET A 244 -19.72 -8.93 -9.52
CA MET A 244 -20.78 -7.96 -9.26
C MET A 244 -20.84 -6.95 -10.40
N THR A 245 -22.05 -6.54 -10.80
CA THR A 245 -22.26 -5.48 -11.81
C THR A 245 -22.79 -4.21 -11.15
N LEU A 246 -22.33 -3.06 -11.65
CA LEU A 246 -22.67 -1.72 -11.15
C LEU A 246 -22.53 -1.61 -9.62
N GLY A 247 -21.44 -2.19 -9.10
CA GLY A 247 -21.24 -2.30 -7.67
C GLY A 247 -20.48 -1.11 -7.08
N THR A 248 -20.80 -0.81 -5.83
CA THR A 248 -20.12 0.21 -5.03
C THR A 248 -19.30 -0.42 -3.92
N PHE A 249 -18.24 0.25 -3.46
CA PHE A 249 -17.49 -0.13 -2.27
C PHE A 249 -17.18 1.09 -1.41
N SER A 250 -17.39 0.99 -0.10
CA SER A 250 -16.97 1.98 0.89
C SER A 250 -16.63 1.33 2.23
N THR A 251 -15.71 1.93 2.98
CA THR A 251 -15.45 1.56 4.37
C THR A 251 -16.25 2.39 5.37
N CYS A 252 -16.95 3.44 4.90
CA CYS A 252 -17.83 4.24 5.73
C CYS A 252 -19.17 3.55 5.96
N ASP A 253 -19.86 3.98 7.00
CA ASP A 253 -21.25 3.61 7.25
C ASP A 253 -22.14 3.90 6.02
N PRO A 254 -23.01 2.97 5.60
CA PRO A 254 -23.94 3.21 4.50
C PRO A 254 -24.84 4.44 4.69
N SER A 255 -25.17 4.80 5.93
CA SER A 255 -26.02 5.96 6.26
C SER A 255 -25.29 7.30 6.13
N GLU A 256 -23.95 7.31 6.22
CA GLU A 256 -23.12 8.52 6.20
C GLU A 256 -21.90 8.33 5.28
N ARG A 257 -22.17 7.98 4.02
CA ARG A 257 -21.14 7.62 3.05
C ARG A 257 -20.37 8.86 2.56
N GLN A 258 -19.16 9.03 3.09
CA GLN A 258 -18.27 10.15 2.71
C GLN A 258 -17.54 9.91 1.39
N TRP A 259 -17.16 8.67 1.12
CA TRP A 259 -16.46 8.29 -0.10
C TRP A 259 -16.95 6.93 -0.58
N GLU A 260 -16.84 6.68 -1.88
CA GLU A 260 -17.09 5.36 -2.45
C GLU A 260 -16.34 5.16 -3.78
N LEU A 261 -16.09 3.90 -4.10
CA LEU A 261 -15.77 3.47 -5.45
C LEU A 261 -17.05 2.97 -6.10
N ARG A 262 -17.25 3.29 -7.38
CA ARG A 262 -18.33 2.78 -8.22
C ARG A 262 -17.71 2.09 -9.42
N ALA A 263 -17.95 0.82 -9.61
CA ALA A 263 -17.36 0.03 -10.70
C ALA A 263 -18.47 -0.53 -11.59
N ASN A 264 -18.24 -0.57 -12.90
CA ASN A 264 -19.17 -1.21 -13.83
C ASN A 264 -19.20 -2.72 -13.61
N ASP A 265 -18.02 -3.30 -13.40
CA ASP A 265 -17.82 -4.72 -13.16
C ASP A 265 -16.79 -4.88 -12.05
N MET A 266 -17.09 -5.73 -11.07
CA MET A 266 -16.14 -6.18 -10.05
C MET A 266 -16.05 -7.70 -10.06
N GLN A 267 -14.85 -8.23 -9.93
CA GLN A 267 -14.59 -9.66 -9.83
C GLN A 267 -13.72 -9.90 -8.60
N ILE A 268 -14.02 -10.96 -7.87
CA ILE A 268 -13.30 -11.38 -6.68
C ILE A 268 -12.86 -12.82 -6.92
N ASP A 269 -11.56 -13.05 -6.78
CA ASP A 269 -10.92 -14.36 -6.93
C ASP A 269 -10.19 -14.66 -5.60
N LYS A 270 -10.78 -15.49 -4.75
CA LYS A 270 -10.24 -15.83 -3.43
C LYS A 270 -8.98 -16.71 -3.53
N ILE A 271 -8.82 -17.46 -4.62
CA ILE A 271 -7.63 -18.31 -4.85
C ILE A 271 -6.41 -17.45 -5.17
N LYS A 272 -6.58 -16.42 -6.01
CA LYS A 272 -5.54 -15.44 -6.32
C LYS A 272 -5.45 -14.30 -5.30
N ASN A 273 -6.35 -14.28 -4.32
CA ASN A 273 -6.40 -13.24 -3.31
C ASN A 273 -6.50 -11.82 -3.95
N GLU A 274 -7.29 -11.71 -5.02
CA GLU A 274 -7.36 -10.49 -5.84
C GLU A 274 -8.82 -10.09 -6.13
N GLY A 275 -9.12 -8.81 -5.93
CA GLY A 275 -10.29 -8.14 -6.47
C GLY A 275 -9.91 -7.28 -7.68
N ARG A 276 -10.72 -7.31 -8.74
CA ARG A 276 -10.54 -6.52 -9.96
C ARG A 276 -11.79 -5.72 -10.26
N GLY A 277 -11.62 -4.48 -10.69
CA GLY A 277 -12.71 -3.57 -11.05
C GLY A 277 -12.46 -2.90 -12.40
N HIS A 278 -13.49 -2.83 -13.24
CA HIS A 278 -13.45 -2.11 -14.52
C HIS A 278 -14.33 -0.86 -14.49
N GLY A 279 -13.84 0.21 -15.11
CA GLY A 279 -14.54 1.49 -15.15
C GLY A 279 -14.80 2.07 -13.76
N VAL A 280 -13.79 2.03 -12.88
CA VAL A 280 -13.93 2.42 -11.48
C VAL A 280 -13.91 3.94 -11.35
N THR A 281 -14.96 4.51 -10.78
CA THR A 281 -15.07 5.93 -10.45
C THR A 281 -14.99 6.12 -8.95
N MET A 282 -14.06 6.96 -8.50
CA MET A 282 -13.96 7.38 -7.11
C MET A 282 -14.79 8.66 -6.90
N ALA A 283 -15.66 8.61 -5.90
CA ALA A 283 -16.54 9.71 -5.55
C ALA A 283 -16.37 10.10 -4.08
N TYR A 284 -16.50 11.40 -3.80
CA TYR A 284 -16.55 11.97 -2.45
C TYR A 284 -17.86 12.73 -2.29
N GLN A 285 -18.65 12.37 -1.28
CA GLN A 285 -20.01 12.88 -1.05
C GLN A 285 -20.87 12.88 -2.33
N GLY A 286 -20.77 11.79 -3.10
CA GLY A 286 -21.51 11.61 -4.36
C GLY A 286 -20.91 12.30 -5.59
N VAL A 287 -19.92 13.18 -5.42
CA VAL A 287 -19.24 13.89 -6.52
C VAL A 287 -18.07 13.04 -7.04
N PRO A 288 -18.10 12.59 -8.32
CA PRO A 288 -16.98 11.86 -8.90
C PRO A 288 -15.78 12.79 -9.11
N PHE A 289 -14.58 12.35 -8.70
CA PHE A 289 -13.36 13.17 -8.83
C PHE A 289 -12.19 12.44 -9.50
N PHE A 290 -12.24 11.11 -9.59
CA PHE A 290 -11.22 10.35 -10.29
C PHE A 290 -11.80 9.10 -10.96
N TRP A 291 -11.27 8.73 -12.12
CA TRP A 291 -11.69 7.56 -12.87
C TRP A 291 -10.50 6.68 -13.24
N PHE A 292 -10.67 5.37 -13.08
CA PHE A 292 -9.70 4.34 -13.45
C PHE A 292 -10.35 3.38 -14.47
N PRO A 293 -9.68 3.10 -15.61
CA PRO A 293 -10.18 2.08 -16.56
C PRO A 293 -10.18 0.69 -15.93
N TYR A 294 -9.19 0.41 -15.09
CA TYR A 294 -8.96 -0.85 -14.40
C TYR A 294 -8.30 -0.58 -13.04
N LEU A 295 -8.77 -1.26 -12.00
CA LEU A 295 -8.19 -1.23 -10.66
C LEU A 295 -8.14 -2.66 -10.12
N ALA A 296 -7.02 -3.05 -9.52
CA ALA A 296 -6.88 -4.32 -8.80
C ALA A 296 -6.48 -4.06 -7.34
N TRP A 297 -6.94 -4.91 -6.42
CA TRP A 297 -6.68 -4.79 -5.00
C TRP A 297 -6.57 -6.17 -4.32
N PRO A 298 -5.71 -6.31 -3.29
CA PRO A 298 -5.62 -7.54 -2.51
C PRO A 298 -6.87 -7.76 -1.66
N LEU A 299 -7.27 -9.02 -1.45
CA LEU A 299 -8.37 -9.36 -0.55
C LEU A 299 -7.91 -9.49 0.90
N ASP A 300 -6.65 -9.85 1.15
CA ASP A 300 -6.02 -9.96 2.46
C ASP A 300 -4.93 -8.87 2.70
N SER A 301 -3.94 -9.12 3.55
CA SER A 301 -2.82 -8.21 3.84
C SER A 301 -1.53 -8.53 3.08
N GLU A 302 -1.58 -9.43 2.10
CA GLU A 302 -0.46 -9.74 1.23
C GLU A 302 -0.08 -8.54 0.37
N ARG A 303 1.19 -8.48 0.02
CA ARG A 303 1.74 -7.43 -0.82
C ARG A 303 1.32 -7.70 -2.26
N GLN A 304 0.86 -6.66 -2.95
CA GLN A 304 0.53 -6.75 -4.37
C GLN A 304 0.99 -5.49 -5.09
N SER A 305 1.44 -5.67 -6.33
CA SER A 305 1.82 -4.55 -7.20
C SER A 305 0.60 -3.70 -7.55
N GLY A 306 0.75 -2.38 -7.56
CA GLY A 306 -0.36 -1.48 -7.88
C GLY A 306 -0.09 -0.01 -7.58
N PHE A 307 -1.06 0.84 -7.95
CA PHE A 307 -1.03 2.26 -7.62
C PHE A 307 -1.28 2.46 -6.13
N LEU A 308 -0.43 3.26 -5.47
CA LEU A 308 -0.71 3.73 -4.12
C LEU A 308 -1.46 5.07 -4.17
N ALA A 309 -1.98 5.51 -3.02
CA ALA A 309 -2.69 6.77 -2.92
C ALA A 309 -1.83 7.93 -3.46
N PRO A 310 -2.37 8.79 -4.34
CA PRO A 310 -1.62 9.92 -4.85
C PRO A 310 -1.36 10.94 -3.74
N SER A 311 -0.24 11.64 -3.82
CA SER A 311 0.08 12.76 -2.92
C SER A 311 -0.20 14.08 -3.61
N ILE A 312 -1.10 14.89 -3.04
CA ILE A 312 -1.40 16.25 -3.52
C ILE A 312 -0.92 17.25 -2.48
N GLY A 313 -0.26 18.32 -2.91
CA GLY A 313 0.19 19.38 -2.01
C GLY A 313 0.34 20.71 -2.73
N TYR A 314 0.42 21.80 -1.98
CA TYR A 314 0.68 23.12 -2.52
C TYR A 314 1.74 23.84 -1.68
N SER A 315 2.65 24.56 -2.34
CA SER A 315 3.60 25.46 -1.67
C SER A 315 4.06 26.56 -2.61
N ASP A 316 4.48 27.70 -2.09
CA ASP A 316 4.91 28.84 -2.92
C ASP A 316 6.10 28.50 -3.83
N LYS A 317 7.00 27.60 -3.37
CA LYS A 317 8.20 27.18 -4.12
C LYS A 317 7.94 26.14 -5.19
N ARG A 318 6.92 25.27 -5.03
CA ARG A 318 6.66 24.14 -5.93
C ARG A 318 5.37 24.31 -6.76
N GLY A 319 4.51 25.24 -6.36
CA GLY A 319 3.13 25.31 -6.82
C GLY A 319 2.32 24.10 -6.34
N LEU A 320 1.32 23.73 -7.13
CA LEU A 320 0.61 22.46 -6.99
C LEU A 320 1.56 21.29 -7.32
N LYS A 321 1.62 20.33 -6.40
CA LYS A 321 2.34 19.05 -6.46
C LYS A 321 1.32 17.94 -6.62
N VAL A 322 1.47 17.08 -7.62
CA VAL A 322 0.69 15.83 -7.78
C VAL A 322 1.66 14.68 -8.00
N GLY A 323 1.71 13.74 -7.07
CA GLY A 323 2.58 12.57 -7.12
C GLY A 323 1.78 11.27 -7.20
N ILE A 324 2.08 10.43 -8.18
CA ILE A 324 1.43 9.14 -8.43
C ILE A 324 2.47 8.02 -8.23
N PRO A 325 2.46 7.34 -7.07
CA PRO A 325 3.31 6.18 -6.80
C PRO A 325 2.73 4.89 -7.38
N TYR A 326 3.60 4.03 -7.90
CA TYR A 326 3.32 2.65 -8.26
C TYR A 326 4.29 1.72 -7.51
N TYR A 327 3.73 0.78 -6.75
CA TYR A 327 4.46 -0.22 -6.00
C TYR A 327 4.62 -1.50 -6.81
N PHE A 328 5.83 -2.06 -6.76
CA PHE A 328 6.23 -3.32 -7.41
C PHE A 328 6.57 -4.33 -6.32
N ASP A 329 5.71 -5.33 -6.18
CA ASP A 329 6.03 -6.54 -5.42
C ASP A 329 6.84 -7.47 -6.31
N LEU A 330 8.17 -7.48 -6.15
CA LEU A 330 9.08 -8.20 -7.04
C LEU A 330 9.39 -9.61 -6.53
N ALA A 331 9.65 -9.73 -5.23
CA ALA A 331 9.86 -11.00 -4.53
C ALA A 331 9.59 -10.83 -3.02
N PRO A 332 9.45 -11.93 -2.25
CA PRO A 332 9.17 -11.86 -0.81
C PRO A 332 10.20 -11.05 0.01
N ASN A 333 11.42 -10.90 -0.52
CA ASN A 333 12.55 -10.28 0.16
C ASN A 333 12.99 -8.93 -0.44
N TYR A 334 12.37 -8.45 -1.51
CA TYR A 334 12.63 -7.11 -2.04
C TYR A 334 11.47 -6.53 -2.85
N ASP A 335 11.34 -5.21 -2.77
CA ASP A 335 10.30 -4.45 -3.43
C ASP A 335 10.84 -3.13 -3.99
N ALA A 336 10.08 -2.52 -4.88
CA ALA A 336 10.39 -1.21 -5.42
C ALA A 336 9.15 -0.34 -5.51
N THR A 337 9.30 0.98 -5.38
CA THR A 337 8.25 1.96 -5.65
C THR A 337 8.79 2.99 -6.61
N LEU A 338 8.08 3.27 -7.70
CA LEU A 338 8.37 4.40 -8.58
C LEU A 338 7.29 5.46 -8.43
N LYS A 339 7.68 6.72 -8.38
CA LYS A 339 6.76 7.84 -8.18
C LYS A 339 6.99 8.92 -9.23
N ALA A 340 6.02 9.08 -10.12
CA ALA A 340 5.97 10.24 -11.01
C ALA A 340 5.35 11.42 -10.26
N THR A 341 6.04 12.54 -10.17
CA THR A 341 5.55 13.74 -9.50
C THR A 341 5.60 14.92 -10.45
N GLU A 342 4.48 15.62 -10.60
CA GLU A 342 4.40 16.87 -11.33
C GLU A 342 4.39 18.06 -10.36
N PHE A 343 5.27 19.03 -10.60
CA PHE A 343 5.28 20.31 -9.89
C PHE A 343 4.93 21.42 -10.88
N THR A 344 3.79 22.09 -10.69
CA THR A 344 3.33 23.13 -11.62
C THR A 344 4.30 24.30 -11.84
N LYS A 345 5.22 24.56 -10.91
CA LYS A 345 6.26 25.59 -11.08
C LYS A 345 7.63 25.05 -11.52
N ARG A 346 7.88 23.74 -11.42
CA ARG A 346 9.25 23.18 -11.61
C ARG A 346 9.32 22.03 -12.61
N GLY A 347 8.19 21.51 -13.07
CA GLY A 347 8.09 20.40 -14.01
C GLY A 347 8.10 19.00 -13.36
N PRO A 348 8.30 17.96 -14.19
CA PRO A 348 8.18 16.58 -13.78
C PRO A 348 9.44 16.06 -13.05
N MET A 349 9.23 15.29 -12.00
CA MET A 349 10.24 14.55 -11.26
C MET A 349 9.90 13.07 -11.21
N LEU A 350 10.91 12.22 -11.40
CA LEU A 350 10.82 10.79 -11.12
C LEU A 350 11.52 10.48 -9.80
N GLY A 351 10.80 9.90 -8.85
CA GLY A 351 11.36 9.33 -7.63
C GLY A 351 11.32 7.80 -7.66
N GLY A 352 12.22 7.16 -6.93
CA GLY A 352 12.17 5.73 -6.69
C GLY A 352 12.70 5.35 -5.32
N GLU A 353 12.13 4.28 -4.78
CA GLU A 353 12.56 3.61 -3.55
C GLU A 353 12.74 2.13 -3.89
N PHE A 354 13.86 1.55 -3.47
CA PHE A 354 14.11 0.12 -3.54
C PHE A 354 14.48 -0.38 -2.15
N ARG A 355 13.86 -1.48 -1.73
CA ARG A 355 14.10 -2.07 -0.41
C ARG A 355 14.42 -3.54 -0.56
N TYR A 356 15.42 -3.99 0.18
CA TYR A 356 15.83 -5.38 0.26
C TYR A 356 16.00 -5.78 1.73
N LEU A 357 15.51 -6.97 2.07
CA LEU A 357 15.61 -7.52 3.41
C LEU A 357 16.00 -9.00 3.34
N SER A 358 17.04 -9.37 4.06
CA SER A 358 17.44 -10.76 4.28
C SER A 358 17.73 -11.00 5.76
N ASN A 359 18.10 -12.22 6.12
CA ASN A 359 18.54 -12.55 7.48
C ASN A 359 19.85 -11.85 7.88
N TRP A 360 20.60 -11.37 6.90
CA TRP A 360 21.95 -10.82 7.09
C TRP A 360 22.03 -9.35 6.74
N ASP A 361 21.01 -8.79 6.08
CA ASP A 361 21.14 -7.49 5.45
C ASP A 361 19.79 -6.78 5.30
N LYS A 362 19.79 -5.47 5.47
CA LYS A 362 18.66 -4.57 5.23
C LYS A 362 19.18 -3.36 4.46
N LEU A 363 18.73 -3.24 3.22
CA LEU A 363 19.11 -2.18 2.29
C LEU A 363 17.89 -1.35 1.89
N GLN A 364 18.07 -0.03 1.85
CA GLN A 364 17.15 0.91 1.23
C GLN A 364 17.92 1.87 0.31
N PHE A 365 17.47 1.96 -0.93
CA PHE A 365 18.00 2.89 -1.92
C PHE A 365 16.89 3.83 -2.40
N ASP A 366 17.06 5.12 -2.15
CA ASP A 366 16.13 6.16 -2.59
C ASP A 366 16.81 7.00 -3.67
N PHE A 367 16.06 7.39 -4.70
CA PHE A 367 16.52 8.38 -5.65
C PHE A 367 15.40 9.31 -6.09
N SER A 368 15.79 10.49 -6.58
CA SER A 368 14.91 11.33 -7.37
C SER A 368 15.68 12.09 -8.42
N TRP A 369 15.00 12.38 -9.52
CA TRP A 369 15.57 13.06 -10.66
C TRP A 369 14.53 13.97 -11.30
N LEU A 370 14.90 15.23 -11.45
CA LEU A 370 14.15 16.25 -12.17
C LEU A 370 15.07 16.79 -13.27
N PRO A 371 14.81 16.49 -14.54
CA PRO A 371 15.74 16.77 -15.64
C PRO A 371 15.77 18.25 -16.06
N HIS A 372 14.68 18.99 -15.82
CA HIS A 372 14.54 20.41 -16.15
C HIS A 372 13.76 21.14 -15.06
N ASP A 373 14.43 22.02 -14.28
CA ASP A 373 13.83 22.86 -13.23
C ASP A 373 13.59 24.28 -13.75
N ASP A 374 12.33 24.61 -14.02
CA ASP A 374 11.93 25.91 -14.58
C ASP A 374 12.24 27.11 -13.66
N GLU A 375 12.46 26.87 -12.35
CA GLU A 375 12.68 27.90 -11.32
C GLU A 375 14.13 27.91 -10.79
N SER A 376 15.03 27.12 -11.37
CA SER A 376 16.42 27.03 -10.92
C SER A 376 17.41 27.42 -12.01
N THR A 377 18.56 27.96 -11.60
CA THR A 377 19.72 28.14 -12.48
C THR A 377 20.39 26.81 -12.85
N HIS A 378 20.11 25.75 -12.08
CA HIS A 378 20.54 24.38 -12.37
C HIS A 378 19.44 23.66 -13.15
N SER A 379 19.71 23.26 -14.40
CA SER A 379 18.69 22.58 -15.20
C SER A 379 18.30 21.23 -14.60
N ASN A 380 19.24 20.45 -14.06
CA ASN A 380 18.98 19.12 -13.53
C ASN A 380 19.16 19.08 -12.01
N ARG A 381 18.18 18.51 -11.32
CA ARG A 381 18.16 18.39 -9.85
C ARG A 381 17.96 16.94 -9.47
N GLY A 382 18.65 16.48 -8.43
CA GLY A 382 18.54 15.10 -8.02
C GLY A 382 19.00 14.85 -6.60
N PHE A 383 18.55 13.72 -6.07
CA PHE A 383 18.94 13.21 -4.76
C PHE A 383 19.13 11.70 -4.87
N VAL A 384 20.12 11.19 -4.16
CA VAL A 384 20.29 9.75 -3.92
C VAL A 384 20.58 9.50 -2.45
N ARG A 385 20.05 8.40 -1.95
CA ARG A 385 20.37 7.88 -0.63
C ARG A 385 20.51 6.37 -0.69
N LEU A 386 21.53 5.86 -0.03
CA LEU A 386 21.77 4.45 0.16
C LEU A 386 21.96 4.20 1.65
N GLN A 387 21.07 3.40 2.23
CA GLN A 387 21.19 2.92 3.59
C GLN A 387 21.35 1.42 3.57
N ASP A 388 22.31 0.91 4.31
CA ASP A 388 22.62 -0.50 4.38
C ASP A 388 23.02 -0.88 5.81
N THR A 389 22.50 -2.00 6.29
CA THR A 389 22.92 -2.60 7.56
C THR A 389 23.10 -4.09 7.34
N ALA A 390 24.37 -4.47 7.16
CA ALA A 390 24.76 -5.84 6.89
C ALA A 390 25.42 -6.46 8.12
N THR A 391 25.15 -7.73 8.36
CA THR A 391 25.79 -8.59 9.35
C THR A 391 26.41 -9.75 8.59
N PHE A 392 27.74 -9.85 8.59
CA PHE A 392 28.45 -10.92 7.87
C PHE A 392 28.66 -12.14 8.77
N SER A 393 28.73 -11.92 10.08
CA SER A 393 28.87 -12.94 11.13
C SER A 393 28.35 -12.37 12.46
N PRO A 394 28.20 -13.18 13.53
CA PRO A 394 27.77 -12.67 14.84
C PRO A 394 28.64 -11.55 15.42
N ASN A 395 29.86 -11.39 14.91
CA ASN A 395 30.88 -10.48 15.43
C ASN A 395 31.26 -9.38 14.44
N TRP A 396 30.75 -9.41 13.20
CA TRP A 396 31.13 -8.49 12.14
C TRP A 396 29.93 -8.03 11.34
N GLY A 397 29.85 -6.73 11.09
CA GLY A 397 28.83 -6.13 10.22
C GLY A 397 29.32 -4.86 9.56
N ALA A 398 28.47 -4.26 8.73
CA ALA A 398 28.70 -2.98 8.10
C ALA A 398 27.47 -2.09 8.26
N ASN A 399 27.72 -0.80 8.36
CA ASN A 399 26.70 0.23 8.32
C ASN A 399 27.09 1.23 7.23
N VAL A 400 26.19 1.47 6.29
CA VAL A 400 26.35 2.46 5.23
C VAL A 400 25.15 3.40 5.28
N ASP A 401 25.41 4.70 5.27
CA ASP A 401 24.39 5.73 5.17
C ASP A 401 24.95 6.84 4.29
N ILE A 402 24.75 6.73 2.98
CA ILE A 402 25.28 7.65 1.97
C ILE A 402 24.12 8.49 1.45
N HIS A 403 24.31 9.80 1.44
CA HIS A 403 23.40 10.77 0.86
C HIS A 403 24.14 11.66 -0.12
N HIS A 404 23.47 12.06 -1.19
CA HIS A 404 23.99 13.07 -2.10
C HIS A 404 22.84 13.85 -2.73
N VAL A 405 22.99 15.17 -2.78
CA VAL A 405 22.10 16.08 -3.51
C VAL A 405 22.85 16.79 -4.62
N SER A 406 22.16 17.15 -5.69
CA SER A 406 22.74 17.86 -6.84
C SER A 406 23.34 19.22 -6.49
N ASP A 407 22.75 19.89 -5.51
CA ASP A 407 23.05 21.28 -5.12
C ASP A 407 22.60 21.54 -3.68
N ASN A 408 23.02 22.67 -3.15
CA ASN A 408 22.76 23.11 -1.78
C ASN A 408 21.34 23.64 -1.54
N GLN A 409 20.52 23.84 -2.58
CA GLN A 409 19.13 24.29 -2.44
C GLN A 409 18.13 23.13 -2.51
N TYR A 410 18.59 21.93 -2.91
CA TYR A 410 17.72 20.78 -3.17
C TYR A 410 16.79 20.47 -1.99
N LEU A 411 17.34 20.33 -0.77
CA LEU A 411 16.54 20.00 0.41
C LEU A 411 15.58 21.13 0.82
N HIS A 412 15.98 22.38 0.58
CA HIS A 412 15.16 23.57 0.85
C HIS A 412 13.98 23.71 -0.13
N ASP A 413 14.13 23.23 -1.37
CA ASP A 413 13.11 23.28 -2.43
C ASP A 413 12.17 22.07 -2.39
N PHE A 414 12.72 20.87 -2.18
CA PHE A 414 11.99 19.60 -2.33
C PHE A 414 11.72 18.88 -1.01
N GLY A 415 12.29 19.32 0.12
CA GLY A 415 12.04 18.74 1.43
C GLY A 415 10.54 18.67 1.76
N ASP A 416 10.08 17.48 2.16
CA ASP A 416 8.66 17.25 2.46
C ASP A 416 8.24 17.75 3.86
N ASN A 417 9.18 18.14 4.71
CA ASN A 417 8.89 18.69 6.03
C ASN A 417 9.95 19.71 6.48
N PHE A 418 9.66 20.43 7.58
CA PHE A 418 10.56 21.46 8.10
C PHE A 418 11.95 20.90 8.49
N LEU A 419 12.01 19.70 9.07
CA LEU A 419 13.27 19.11 9.53
C LEU A 419 14.19 18.76 8.36
N THR A 420 13.65 18.29 7.24
CA THR A 420 14.46 17.99 6.05
C THR A 420 14.93 19.26 5.35
N THR A 421 14.10 20.32 5.32
CA THR A 421 14.49 21.60 4.71
C THR A 421 15.55 22.37 5.49
N ALA A 422 15.75 22.06 6.78
CA ALA A 422 16.68 22.76 7.67
C ALA A 422 18.06 22.08 7.79
N VAL A 423 18.30 20.98 7.07
CA VAL A 423 19.59 20.28 7.08
C VAL A 423 20.63 21.13 6.33
N SER A 424 21.65 21.60 7.04
CA SER A 424 22.74 22.42 6.48
C SER A 424 24.00 21.61 6.15
N LEU A 425 24.19 20.47 6.81
CA LEU A 425 25.28 19.52 6.58
C LEU A 425 24.72 18.12 6.43
N LEU A 426 24.76 17.63 5.20
CA LEU A 426 24.31 16.29 4.84
C LEU A 426 25.48 15.31 5.01
N GLN A 427 25.43 14.51 6.06
CA GLN A 427 26.48 13.54 6.39
C GLN A 427 26.30 12.26 5.57
N SER A 428 27.42 11.71 5.09
CA SER A 428 27.51 10.36 4.53
C SER A 428 28.55 9.56 5.30
N THR A 429 28.20 8.34 5.70
CA THR A 429 29.05 7.46 6.49
C THR A 429 29.08 6.06 5.88
N ALA A 430 30.23 5.40 6.02
CA ALA A 430 30.37 3.98 5.74
C ALA A 430 31.37 3.39 6.72
N SER A 431 30.99 2.29 7.38
CA SER A 431 31.84 1.63 8.36
C SER A 431 31.65 0.13 8.34
N VAL A 432 32.74 -0.59 8.56
CA VAL A 432 32.76 -2.00 8.93
C VAL A 432 33.08 -2.07 10.41
N ASN A 433 32.24 -2.76 11.16
CA ASN A 433 32.30 -2.85 12.61
C ASN A 433 32.53 -4.29 13.01
N GLY A 434 33.45 -4.49 13.95
CA GLY A 434 33.79 -5.80 14.50
C GLY A 434 33.76 -5.75 16.02
N HIS A 435 33.39 -6.86 16.66
CA HIS A 435 33.53 -7.00 18.10
C HIS A 435 33.88 -8.43 18.53
N GLY A 436 34.43 -8.55 19.72
CA GLY A 436 34.60 -9.80 20.45
C GLY A 436 34.26 -9.59 21.92
N ASP A 437 34.63 -10.56 22.76
CA ASP A 437 34.30 -10.51 24.19
C ASP A 437 35.00 -9.37 24.93
N TRP A 438 36.20 -9.00 24.48
CA TRP A 438 37.06 -8.01 25.12
C TRP A 438 37.45 -6.85 24.20
N TRP A 439 36.94 -6.80 22.96
CA TRP A 439 37.32 -5.75 22.01
C TRP A 439 36.18 -5.31 21.09
N ARG A 440 36.27 -4.09 20.58
CA ARG A 440 35.44 -3.53 19.51
C ARG A 440 36.32 -2.73 18.56
N THR A 441 36.02 -2.81 17.26
CA THR A 441 36.71 -2.05 16.23
C THR A 441 35.71 -1.46 15.23
N SER A 442 36.05 -0.31 14.67
CA SER A 442 35.32 0.27 13.54
C SER A 442 36.33 0.80 12.53
N ILE A 443 36.14 0.47 11.26
CA ILE A 443 36.95 0.93 10.14
C ILE A 443 35.99 1.56 9.14
N GLY A 444 36.16 2.83 8.84
CA GLY A 444 35.22 3.53 7.97
C GLY A 444 35.61 4.95 7.66
N GLY A 445 34.61 5.78 7.41
CA GLY A 445 34.80 7.21 7.26
C GLY A 445 33.49 7.97 7.12
N ASP A 446 33.64 9.29 7.22
CA ASP A 446 32.55 10.24 7.15
C ASP A 446 32.90 11.38 6.19
N THR A 447 31.92 11.81 5.43
CA THR A 447 31.98 13.02 4.60
C THR A 447 30.72 13.86 4.82
N TRP A 448 30.81 15.16 4.56
CA TRP A 448 29.68 16.07 4.69
C TRP A 448 29.54 16.91 3.43
N GLN A 449 28.32 16.99 2.91
CA GLN A 449 27.93 17.90 1.86
C GLN A 449 27.21 19.11 2.47
N VAL A 450 27.61 20.31 2.08
CA VAL A 450 26.94 21.55 2.52
C VAL A 450 25.64 21.70 1.73
N THR A 451 24.52 21.80 2.45
CA THR A 451 23.17 21.91 1.89
C THR A 451 22.45 23.17 2.37
N ASP A 452 23.22 24.17 2.80
CA ASP A 452 22.73 25.49 3.17
C ASP A 452 23.12 26.50 2.08
N PRO A 453 22.15 27.15 1.40
CA PRO A 453 22.44 28.16 0.39
C PRO A 453 23.05 29.44 0.96
N SER A 454 22.92 29.71 2.27
CA SER A 454 23.59 30.84 2.90
C SER A 454 25.10 30.66 3.07
N LEU A 455 25.58 29.41 2.94
CA LEU A 455 27.00 29.05 3.00
C LEU A 455 27.66 28.96 1.62
N GLU A 456 27.02 29.52 0.58
CA GLU A 456 27.62 29.61 -0.75
C GLU A 456 28.93 30.40 -0.74
N PRO A 457 29.86 30.08 -1.64
CA PRO A 457 31.09 30.83 -1.75
C PRO A 457 30.83 32.32 -1.95
N PHE A 458 31.57 33.18 -1.25
CA PHE A 458 31.46 34.64 -1.41
C PHE A 458 32.83 35.30 -1.50
N CYS A 459 32.88 36.49 -2.11
CA CYS A 459 34.11 37.28 -2.18
C CYS A 459 34.29 38.13 -0.93
N ALA A 460 35.54 38.19 -0.44
CA ALA A 460 35.93 39.07 0.66
C ALA A 460 35.57 40.54 0.40
N THR A 461 35.72 40.96 -0.86
CA THR A 461 35.42 42.32 -1.31
C THR A 461 33.94 42.44 -1.68
N PRO A 462 33.17 43.31 -1.01
CA PRO A 462 31.76 43.54 -1.35
C PRO A 462 31.60 43.97 -2.81
N GLY A 463 30.60 43.42 -3.50
CA GLY A 463 30.25 43.80 -4.88
C GLY A 463 31.09 43.15 -5.99
N VAL A 464 32.08 42.31 -5.67
CA VAL A 464 32.83 41.54 -6.69
C VAL A 464 32.07 40.26 -7.02
N PRO A 465 31.70 40.01 -8.30
CA PRO A 465 31.06 38.75 -8.68
C PRO A 465 32.03 37.57 -8.54
N LEU A 466 31.49 36.40 -8.17
CA LEU A 466 32.27 35.19 -7.88
C LEU A 466 33.22 34.77 -9.01
N SER A 467 32.83 35.02 -10.27
CA SER A 467 33.62 34.73 -11.47
C SER A 467 34.91 35.55 -11.59
N LYS A 468 35.01 36.67 -10.87
CA LYS A 468 36.21 37.54 -10.82
C LYS A 468 36.95 37.43 -9.49
N CYS A 469 36.54 36.50 -8.63
CA CYS A 469 37.13 36.29 -7.32
C CYS A 469 38.44 35.51 -7.45
N THR A 470 39.56 36.10 -7.04
CA THR A 470 40.85 35.40 -7.04
C THR A 470 40.94 34.35 -5.93
N ALA A 471 40.23 34.55 -4.81
CA ALA A 471 40.18 33.63 -3.68
C ALA A 471 38.82 33.75 -2.95
N PRO A 472 37.75 33.08 -3.42
CA PRO A 472 36.47 33.09 -2.73
C PRO A 472 36.58 32.36 -1.38
N PHE A 473 35.87 32.87 -0.37
CA PHE A 473 35.67 32.13 0.87
C PHE A 473 34.73 30.96 0.59
N VAL A 474 35.23 29.73 0.78
CA VAL A 474 34.44 28.50 0.59
C VAL A 474 34.32 27.80 1.93
N PHE A 475 33.09 27.61 2.40
CA PHE A 475 32.85 26.71 3.53
C PHE A 475 32.97 25.26 3.03
N LYS A 476 34.00 24.55 3.50
CA LYS A 476 34.23 23.15 3.17
C LYS A 476 34.53 22.38 4.46
N PRO A 477 33.64 21.49 4.90
CA PRO A 477 33.86 20.69 6.11
C PRO A 477 35.03 19.72 5.89
N TYR A 478 35.69 19.33 6.98
CA TYR A 478 36.69 18.26 6.92
C TYR A 478 36.00 16.92 6.63
N THR A 479 36.63 16.07 5.82
CA THR A 479 36.26 14.66 5.71
C THR A 479 37.18 13.82 6.60
N ARG A 480 36.64 12.72 7.13
CA ARG A 480 37.38 11.78 7.99
C ARG A 480 37.50 10.46 7.26
N LEU A 481 38.57 10.28 6.49
CA LEU A 481 38.74 9.09 5.65
C LEU A 481 40.23 8.71 5.51
N PRO A 482 40.67 7.53 6.01
CA PRO A 482 39.92 6.61 6.84
C PRO A 482 39.84 7.09 8.31
N ARG A 483 38.82 6.59 9.01
CA ARG A 483 38.66 6.65 10.47
C ARG A 483 38.69 5.22 11.02
N LEU A 484 39.58 4.96 11.95
CA LEU A 484 39.75 3.67 12.61
C LEU A 484 39.65 3.86 14.12
N THR A 485 38.81 3.08 14.77
CA THR A 485 38.72 3.05 16.24
C THR A 485 38.95 1.63 16.72
N PHE A 486 39.73 1.44 17.77
CA PHE A 486 39.90 0.16 18.44
C PHE A 486 39.82 0.36 19.95
N ASN A 487 38.88 -0.34 20.58
CA ASN A 487 38.62 -0.30 22.01
C ASN A 487 38.76 -1.71 22.56
N ALA A 488 39.48 -1.89 23.67
CA ALA A 488 39.64 -3.18 24.32
C ALA A 488 39.50 -3.04 25.83
N PHE A 489 38.77 -3.95 26.48
CA PHE A 489 38.55 -3.97 27.91
C PHE A 489 38.69 -5.38 28.45
N GLU A 490 39.47 -5.56 29.51
CA GLU A 490 39.68 -6.85 30.15
C GLU A 490 39.74 -6.73 31.68
N LYS A 491 39.14 -7.71 32.37
CA LYS A 491 39.21 -7.81 33.83
C LYS A 491 40.36 -8.73 34.21
N VAL A 492 41.36 -8.18 34.88
CA VAL A 492 42.52 -8.94 35.38
C VAL A 492 42.45 -8.95 36.90
N GLY A 493 41.92 -10.03 37.47
CA GLY A 493 41.64 -10.14 38.91
C GLY A 493 40.54 -9.18 39.35
N GLY A 494 40.84 -8.26 40.27
CA GLY A 494 39.92 -7.22 40.75
C GLY A 494 40.04 -5.87 40.02
N LEU A 495 40.91 -5.77 39.01
CA LEU A 495 41.16 -4.55 38.24
C LEU A 495 40.53 -4.65 36.85
N GLU A 496 39.98 -3.55 36.37
CA GLU A 496 39.47 -3.39 35.00
C GLU A 496 40.46 -2.53 34.21
N LEU A 497 41.03 -3.12 33.16
CA LEU A 497 41.99 -2.47 32.27
C LEU A 497 41.32 -2.21 30.92
N GLY A 498 41.55 -1.01 30.36
CA GLY A 498 40.97 -0.60 29.08
C GLY A 498 41.98 0.10 28.19
N LEU A 499 41.82 -0.03 26.88
CA LEU A 499 42.52 0.70 25.83
C LEU A 499 41.48 1.31 24.89
N ASP A 500 41.52 2.64 24.75
CA ASP A 500 40.74 3.36 23.75
C ASP A 500 41.71 4.01 22.75
N SER A 501 41.59 3.65 21.47
CA SER A 501 42.48 4.17 20.43
C SER A 501 41.70 4.60 19.19
N GLU A 502 42.13 5.70 18.59
CA GLU A 502 41.54 6.27 17.38
C GLU A 502 42.64 6.79 16.45
N PHE A 503 42.52 6.45 15.17
CA PHE A 503 43.30 7.02 14.07
C PHE A 503 42.35 7.65 13.07
N VAL A 504 42.55 8.93 12.76
CA VAL A 504 41.74 9.66 11.78
C VAL A 504 42.65 10.42 10.83
N ASN A 505 42.45 10.24 9.53
CA ASN A 505 43.03 11.13 8.53
C ASN A 505 41.99 12.20 8.13
N PHE A 506 42.33 13.47 8.38
CA PHE A 506 41.48 14.61 8.07
C PHE A 506 41.88 15.22 6.74
N HIS A 507 40.94 15.29 5.79
CA HIS A 507 41.12 15.97 4.50
C HIS A 507 40.18 17.17 4.38
N ARG A 508 40.60 18.20 3.64
CA ARG A 508 39.78 19.37 3.32
C ARG A 508 39.97 19.76 1.88
#